data_AF-A0A2M9BVX7-F1
#
_entry.id   AF-A0A2M9BVX7-F1
#
_cell.length_a   1.000
_cell.length_b   1.000
_cell.length_c   1.000
_cell.angle_alpha   90.00
_cell.angle_beta   90.00
_cell.angle_gamma   90.00
#
_symmetry.space_group_name_H-M   'P 1'
#
loop_
_entity.id
_entity.type
_entity.pdbx_description
1 polymer ?
#
loop_
_entity_poly.entity_id
_entity_poly.type
_entity_poly.pdbx_seq_one_letter_code
_entity_poly.pdbx_strand_id
1 'polypeptide(L)'
;MQWQLHPEGIKTVLDRTRSAAIPVVTAFDGLSDSLDPAITGSQSSAIASAVVEFFEAQSPVLQSITDRISAGVYGASAATAAYEQGDQEMAATLMQATSAVMADSPTFEEER
;
A
#
# COMPACT_ATOMS: atom_id res chain seq x y z
N MET A 1 -25.84 -9.38 -2.72
CA MET A 1 -24.92 -8.32 -3.20
C MET A 1 -23.52 -8.85 -2.98
N GLN A 2 -22.81 -9.24 -4.04
CA GLN A 2 -21.45 -9.75 -3.93
C GLN A 2 -20.51 -8.60 -4.26
N TRP A 3 -19.80 -8.08 -3.26
CA TRP A 3 -18.74 -7.11 -3.49
C TRP A 3 -17.63 -7.84 -4.25
N GLN A 4 -17.48 -7.51 -5.53
CA GLN A 4 -16.49 -8.15 -6.41
C GLN A 4 -15.12 -7.52 -6.17
N LEU A 5 -14.51 -7.82 -5.02
CA LEU A 5 -13.09 -7.59 -4.84
C LEU A 5 -12.34 -8.69 -5.59
N HIS A 6 -11.34 -8.33 -6.39
CA HIS A 6 -10.46 -9.24 -7.11
C HIS A 6 -9.05 -9.14 -6.52
N PRO A 7 -8.72 -9.94 -5.49
CA PRO A 7 -7.44 -9.83 -4.76
C PRO A 7 -6.23 -10.02 -5.68
N GLU A 8 -6.34 -10.91 -6.68
CA GLU A 8 -5.31 -11.13 -7.70
C GLU A 8 -5.07 -9.89 -8.57
N GLY A 9 -6.14 -9.18 -8.94
CA GLY A 9 -6.07 -7.94 -9.71
C GLY A 9 -5.44 -6.81 -8.91
N ILE A 10 -5.81 -6.68 -7.64
CA ILE A 10 -5.24 -5.68 -6.72
C ILE A 10 -3.76 -5.96 -6.48
N LYS A 11 -3.39 -7.21 -6.20
CA LYS A 11 -1.99 -7.62 -6.06
C LYS A 11 -1.17 -7.27 -7.30
N THR A 12 -1.71 -7.51 -8.49
CA THR A 12 -1.05 -7.15 -9.75
C THR A 12 -0.80 -5.64 -9.86
N VAL A 13 -1.77 -4.81 -9.48
CA VAL A 13 -1.62 -3.34 -9.47
C VAL A 13 -0.59 -2.91 -8.43
N LEU A 14 -0.62 -3.48 -7.22
CA LEU A 14 0.35 -3.17 -6.16
C LEU A 14 1.78 -3.56 -6.54
N ASP A 15 1.96 -4.74 -7.15
CA ASP A 15 3.26 -5.20 -7.64
C ASP A 15 3.77 -4.30 -8.78
N ARG A 16 2.89 -3.81 -9.66
CA ARG A 16 3.25 -2.81 -10.69
C ARG A 16 3.65 -1.47 -10.10
N THR A 17 2.88 -0.96 -9.13
CA THR A 17 3.19 0.30 -8.44
C THR A 17 4.54 0.21 -7.72
N ARG A 18 4.81 -0.90 -7.03
CA ARG A 18 6.10 -1.16 -6.40
C ARG A 18 7.22 -1.20 -7.42
N SER A 19 7.03 -1.91 -8.53
CA SER A 19 8.04 -2.00 -9.60
C SER A 19 8.32 -0.65 -10.26
N ALA A 20 7.30 0.18 -10.47
CA ALA A 20 7.43 1.53 -11.00
C ALA A 20 8.13 2.50 -10.04
N ALA A 21 8.13 2.21 -8.74
CA ALA A 21 8.81 3.01 -7.73
C ALA A 21 10.32 2.71 -7.62
N ILE A 22 10.77 1.52 -8.03
CA ILE A 22 12.18 1.11 -7.94
C ILE A 22 13.11 2.12 -8.66
N PRO A 23 12.85 2.54 -9.91
CA PRO A 23 13.72 3.50 -10.59
C PRO A 23 13.84 4.84 -9.87
N VAL A 24 12.80 5.27 -9.14
CA VAL A 24 12.82 6.54 -8.38
C VAL A 24 13.78 6.42 -7.20
N VAL A 25 13.71 5.32 -6.46
CA VAL A 25 14.63 5.05 -5.34
C VAL A 25 16.07 4.89 -5.84
N THR A 26 16.27 4.13 -6.92
CA THR A 26 17.60 3.96 -7.54
C THR A 26 18.18 5.29 -8.05
N ALA A 27 17.35 6.15 -8.64
CA ALA A 27 17.79 7.47 -9.08
C ALA A 27 18.17 8.38 -7.90
N PHE A 28 17.49 8.24 -6.76
CA PHE A 28 17.84 8.98 -5.54
C PHE A 28 19.18 8.52 -4.96
N ASP A 29 19.39 7.21 -4.82
CA ASP A 29 20.67 6.67 -4.32
C ASP A 29 21.83 7.08 -5.21
N GLY A 30 21.66 6.99 -6.55
CA GLY A 30 22.70 7.40 -7.50
C GLY A 30 22.96 8.91 -7.56
N LEU A 31 22.04 9.73 -7.05
CA LEU A 31 22.21 11.18 -7.00
C LEU A 31 23.27 11.56 -5.96
N SER A 32 23.26 10.92 -4.80
CA SER A 32 24.30 11.08 -3.77
C SER A 32 25.69 10.73 -4.31
N ASP A 33 25.81 9.64 -5.07
CA ASP A 33 27.07 9.23 -5.71
C ASP A 33 27.58 10.27 -6.73
N SER A 34 26.67 11.04 -7.34
CA SER A 34 27.00 12.06 -8.33
C SER A 34 27.38 13.42 -7.73
N LEU A 35 27.07 13.69 -6.46
CA LEU A 35 27.38 14.98 -5.80
C LEU A 35 28.89 15.19 -5.63
N ASP A 36 29.60 14.22 -5.08
CA ASP A 36 31.03 14.32 -4.78
C ASP A 36 31.89 14.70 -6.01
N PRO A 37 31.74 14.04 -7.18
CA PRO A 37 32.47 14.45 -8.37
C PRO A 37 32.01 15.81 -8.91
N ALA A 38 30.73 16.17 -8.77
CA ALA A 38 30.23 17.47 -9.21
C ALA A 38 30.79 18.63 -8.36
N ILE A 39 30.85 18.45 -7.04
CA ILE A 39 31.44 19.40 -6.08
C ILE A 39 32.93 19.58 -6.37
N THR A 40 33.64 18.46 -6.53
CA THR A 40 35.09 18.48 -6.80
C THR A 40 35.40 19.10 -8.16
N GLY A 41 34.62 18.76 -9.20
CA GLY A 41 34.79 19.25 -10.56
C GLY A 41 34.43 20.72 -10.74
N SER A 42 33.53 21.26 -9.89
CA SER A 42 33.10 22.64 -9.97
C SER A 42 34.23 23.65 -9.74
N GLN A 43 35.28 23.30 -8.98
CA GLN A 43 36.40 24.18 -8.62
C GLN A 43 35.97 25.55 -8.03
N SER A 44 34.75 25.64 -7.50
CA SER A 44 34.16 26.86 -6.95
C SER A 44 33.41 26.52 -5.66
N SER A 45 33.86 27.11 -4.56
CA SER A 45 33.25 26.90 -3.25
C SER A 45 31.79 27.38 -3.20
N ALA A 46 31.46 28.47 -3.89
CA ALA A 46 30.10 28.99 -3.95
C ALA A 46 29.14 28.03 -4.69
N ILE A 47 29.59 27.44 -5.79
CA ILE A 47 28.78 26.47 -6.56
C ILE A 47 28.66 25.17 -5.78
N ALA A 48 29.75 24.69 -5.18
CA ALA A 48 29.73 23.52 -4.30
C ALA A 48 28.72 23.67 -3.16
N SER A 49 28.74 24.79 -2.44
CA SER A 49 27.78 25.07 -1.37
C SER A 49 26.33 25.14 -1.87
N ALA A 50 26.08 25.83 -2.98
CA ALA A 50 24.74 25.93 -3.55
C ALA A 50 24.17 24.58 -3.99
N VAL A 51 25.01 23.69 -4.53
CA VAL A 51 24.61 22.33 -4.91
C VAL A 51 24.23 21.51 -3.67
N VAL A 52 25.07 21.54 -2.62
CA VAL A 52 24.78 20.85 -1.36
C VAL A 52 23.47 21.36 -0.75
N GLU A 53 23.30 22.68 -0.66
CA GLU A 53 22.14 23.33 -0.06
C GLU A 53 20.84 23.02 -0.85
N PHE A 54 20.92 22.96 -2.19
CA PHE A 54 19.81 22.51 -3.03
C PHE A 54 19.39 21.06 -2.73
N PHE A 55 20.36 20.16 -2.57
CA PHE A 55 20.07 18.75 -2.29
C PHE A 55 19.54 18.53 -0.87
N GLU A 56 20.06 19.27 0.12
CA GLU A 56 19.51 19.28 1.47
C GLU A 56 18.06 19.78 1.48
N ALA A 57 17.75 20.82 0.70
CA ALA A 57 16.39 21.34 0.57
C ALA A 57 15.42 20.37 -0.12
N GLN A 58 15.90 19.60 -1.10
CA GLN A 58 15.05 18.72 -1.91
C GLN A 58 14.89 17.30 -1.33
N SER A 59 15.84 16.85 -0.51
CA SER A 59 15.81 15.50 0.10
C SER A 59 14.50 15.19 0.86
N PRO A 60 13.93 16.09 1.68
CA PRO A 60 12.66 15.83 2.37
C PRO A 60 11.48 15.61 1.42
N VAL A 61 11.46 16.33 0.29
CA VAL A 61 10.41 16.19 -0.72
C VAL A 61 10.47 14.82 -1.38
N LEU A 62 11.67 14.36 -1.73
CA LEU A 62 11.90 13.07 -2.36
C LEU A 62 11.62 11.91 -1.38
N GLN A 63 11.99 12.07 -0.12
CA GLN A 63 11.66 11.12 0.94
C GLN A 63 10.14 11.01 1.14
N SER A 64 9.43 12.14 1.19
CA SER A 64 7.97 12.16 1.30
C SER A 64 7.27 11.43 0.15
N ILE A 65 7.80 11.51 -1.07
CA ILE A 65 7.25 10.77 -2.22
C ILE A 65 7.38 9.26 -2.00
N THR A 66 8.56 8.81 -1.57
CA THR A 66 8.83 7.39 -1.31
C THR A 66 7.96 6.85 -0.17
N ASP A 67 7.80 7.63 0.91
CA ASP A 67 6.94 7.30 2.03
C ASP A 67 5.48 7.17 1.60
N ARG A 68 4.99 8.09 0.77
CA ARG A 68 3.61 8.07 0.26
C ARG A 68 3.34 6.89 -0.65
N ILE A 69 4.30 6.52 -1.52
CA ILE A 69 4.18 5.33 -2.37
C ILE A 69 4.07 4.09 -1.49
N SER A 70 4.97 3.96 -0.51
CA SER A 70 4.98 2.83 0.41
C SER A 70 3.69 2.75 1.22
N ALA A 71 3.28 3.86 1.84
CA ALA A 71 2.04 3.95 2.62
C ALA A 71 0.80 3.64 1.78
N GLY A 72 0.76 4.08 0.51
CA GLY A 72 -0.34 3.78 -0.41
C GLY A 72 -0.43 2.28 -0.73
N VAL A 73 0.71 1.64 -1.02
CA VAL A 73 0.77 0.19 -1.30
C VAL A 73 0.35 -0.62 -0.08
N TYR A 74 0.91 -0.30 1.10
CA TYR A 74 0.56 -0.97 2.34
C TYR A 74 -0.91 -0.76 2.70
N GLY A 75 -1.41 0.48 2.64
CA GLY A 75 -2.79 0.81 2.96
C GLY A 75 -3.80 0.08 2.06
N ALA A 76 -3.53 0.02 0.75
CA ALA A 76 -4.37 -0.72 -0.19
C ALA A 76 -4.35 -2.24 0.06
N SER A 77 -3.18 -2.80 0.39
CA SER A 77 -3.08 -4.22 0.76
C SER A 77 -3.83 -4.54 2.06
N ALA A 78 -3.72 -3.67 3.06
CA ALA A 78 -4.40 -3.81 4.35
C ALA A 78 -5.91 -3.69 4.21
N ALA A 79 -6.39 -2.75 3.39
CA ALA A 79 -7.80 -2.60 3.08
C ALA A 79 -8.36 -3.87 2.39
N THR A 80 -7.61 -4.44 1.45
CA THR A 80 -8.00 -5.68 0.75
C THR A 80 -8.16 -6.83 1.75
N ALA A 81 -7.19 -7.00 2.66
CA ALA A 81 -7.26 -8.02 3.70
C ALA A 81 -8.43 -7.79 4.68
N ALA A 82 -8.68 -6.53 5.07
CA ALA A 82 -9.80 -6.19 5.94
C ALA A 82 -11.16 -6.49 5.28
N TYR A 83 -11.29 -6.29 3.97
CA TYR A 83 -12.49 -6.66 3.22
C TYR A 83 -12.72 -8.18 3.21
N GLU A 84 -11.68 -8.97 2.91
CA GLU A 84 -11.78 -10.44 2.93
C GLU A 84 -12.17 -10.97 4.32
N GLN A 85 -11.62 -10.37 5.37
CA GLN A 85 -11.96 -10.72 6.75
C GLN A 85 -13.41 -10.33 7.08
N GLY A 86 -13.85 -9.12 6.70
CA GLY A 86 -15.23 -8.68 6.91
C GLY A 86 -16.25 -9.59 6.21
N ASP A 87 -15.95 -10.07 5.00
CA ASP A 87 -16.80 -11.03 4.29
C ASP A 87 -16.92 -12.36 5.04
N GLN A 88 -15.83 -12.85 5.62
CA GLN A 88 -15.84 -14.06 6.46
C GLN A 88 -16.68 -13.87 7.73
N GLU A 89 -16.55 -12.71 8.39
CA GLU A 89 -17.32 -12.38 9.60
C GLU A 89 -18.82 -12.23 9.31
N MET A 90 -19.18 -11.59 8.18
CA MET A 90 -20.58 -11.49 7.74
C MET A 90 -21.17 -12.86 7.40
N ALA A 91 -20.40 -13.73 6.73
CA ALA A 91 -20.83 -15.09 6.42
C ALA A 91 -21.05 -15.91 7.70
N ALA A 92 -20.13 -15.85 8.67
CA ALA A 92 -20.26 -16.54 9.95
C ALA A 92 -21.48 -16.05 10.75
N THR A 93 -21.71 -14.73 10.77
CA THR A 93 -22.87 -14.13 11.44
C THR A 93 -24.19 -14.58 10.79
N LEU A 94 -24.24 -14.63 9.46
CA LEU A 94 -25.43 -15.11 8.72
C LEU A 94 -25.70 -16.59 8.99
N MET A 95 -24.67 -17.43 9.04
CA MET A 95 -24.81 -18.84 9.40
C MET A 95 -25.35 -19.01 10.82
N GLN A 96 -24.83 -18.26 11.79
CA GLN A 96 -25.33 -18.27 13.16
C GLN A 96 -26.80 -17.82 13.22
N ALA A 97 -27.15 -16.70 12.58
CA ALA A 97 -28.52 -16.21 12.55
C ALA A 97 -29.50 -17.21 11.89
N THR A 98 -29.09 -17.83 10.78
CA THR A 98 -29.90 -18.84 10.08
C THR A 98 -30.07 -20.10 10.93
N SER A 99 -29.01 -20.55 11.61
CA SER A 99 -29.10 -21.70 12.53
C SER A 99 -30.00 -21.42 13.74
N ALA A 100 -30.01 -20.19 14.25
CA ALA A 100 -30.93 -19.78 15.31
C ALA A 100 -32.40 -19.77 14.85
N VAL A 101 -32.67 -19.30 13.62
CA VAL A 101 -34.03 -19.31 13.02
C VAL A 101 -34.51 -20.74 12.74
N MET A 102 -33.62 -21.64 12.28
CA MET A 102 -33.97 -23.05 12.09
C MET A 102 -34.20 -23.80 13.41
N ALA A 103 -33.53 -23.41 14.49
CA ALA A 103 -33.78 -23.96 15.83
C ALA A 103 -35.10 -23.49 16.46
N ASP A 104 -35.62 -22.33 16.04
CA ASP A 104 -36.87 -21.73 16.52
C ASP A 104 -38.10 -22.08 15.64
N SER A 105 -37.90 -22.89 14.60
CA SER A 105 -39.01 -23.39 13.77
C SER A 105 -39.73 -24.54 14.51
N PRO A 106 -41.03 -24.43 14.84
CA PRO A 106 -41.73 -25.48 15.56
C PRO A 106 -41.76 -26.76 14.71
N THR A 107 -41.30 -27.87 15.28
CA THR A 107 -41.44 -29.20 14.68
C THR A 107 -42.93 -29.49 14.53
N PHE A 108 -43.39 -29.62 13.28
CA PHE A 108 -44.72 -30.17 12.99
C PHE A 108 -44.68 -31.69 13.25
N GLU A 109 -44.54 -32.08 14.51
CA GLU A 109 -44.74 -33.45 14.96
C GLU A 109 -46.24 -33.73 15.09
N GLU A 110 -46.75 -34.37 14.04
CA GLU A 110 -47.54 -35.60 14.13
C GLU A 110 -48.65 -35.66 15.19
N GLU A 111 -49.88 -35.22 14.85
CA GLU A 111 -51.09 -35.77 15.49
C GLU A 111 -51.93 -36.53 14.46
N ARG A 112 -51.88 -37.86 14.62
CA ARG A 112 -52.67 -38.88 13.94
C ARG A 112 -53.70 -39.46 14.91
#